data_AF-A0A518ISX8-F1
#
_entry.id   AF-A0A518ISX8-F1
#
_cell.length_a   1.000
_cell.length_b   1.000
_cell.length_c   1.000
_cell.angle_alpha   90.00
_cell.angle_beta   90.00
_cell.angle_gamma   90.00
#
_symmetry.space_group_name_H-M   'P 1'
#
loop_
_entity.id
_entity.type
_entity.pdbx_description
1 polymer ?
#
loop_
_entity_poly.entity_id
_entity_poly.type
_entity_poly.pdbx_seq_one_letter_code
_entity_poly.pdbx_strand_id
1 'polypeptide(L)'
;MAVILFIRGLARESVDVPSWQIVLVAMLLIAITNAARWLVIRSTGNSRGAASPQPRWLPFAFTPAAVILTLWLTGLHPSGIAAFFIWLLLATSEIACLAIYWPFASAFPDLLASVQQRVGLSASGPAADVEAVDEYAPPLEDDVDQQIQRRVRDGVDEVHGLLRVRYEPGQRVASLFAGFVPPLLPAPTAEAEAVAGSEATVSVAGIHAQGIELELRRDSVDDGETSTIVEFYARAADQQ
;
A
#
# COMPACT_ATOMS: atom_id res chain seq x y z
N MET A 1 32.81 17.47 -14.82
CA MET A 1 33.62 17.38 -16.06
C MET A 1 35.06 16.89 -15.82
N ALA A 2 35.76 17.37 -14.78
CA ALA A 2 37.13 16.95 -14.44
C ALA A 2 37.29 15.44 -14.16
N VAL A 3 36.33 14.80 -13.48
CA VAL A 3 36.35 13.35 -13.19
C VAL A 3 36.31 12.52 -14.47
N ILE A 4 35.52 12.92 -15.47
CA ILE A 4 35.39 12.19 -16.74
C ILE A 4 36.70 12.26 -17.54
N LEU A 5 37.39 13.41 -17.52
CA LEU A 5 38.68 13.57 -18.19
C LEU A 5 39.81 12.83 -17.48
N PHE A 6 39.77 12.76 -16.15
CA PHE A 6 40.75 12.00 -15.35
C PHE A 6 40.66 10.49 -15.62
N ILE A 7 39.44 9.93 -15.65
CA ILE A 7 39.24 8.50 -15.94
C ILE A 7 39.56 8.18 -17.41
N ARG A 8 39.26 9.10 -18.34
CA ARG A 8 39.62 8.96 -19.76
C ARG A 8 41.12 9.09 -20.02
N GLY A 9 41.85 9.78 -19.15
CA GLY A 9 43.31 9.83 -19.12
C GLY A 9 43.92 8.50 -18.68
N LEU A 10 43.37 7.89 -17.63
CA LEU A 10 43.77 6.55 -17.16
C LEU A 10 43.50 5.45 -18.20
N ALA A 11 42.47 5.60 -19.03
CA ALA A 11 42.14 4.62 -20.08
C ALA A 11 43.06 4.68 -21.33
N ARG A 12 43.89 5.72 -21.48
CA ARG A 12 44.80 5.87 -22.63
C ARG A 12 46.16 5.21 -22.43
N GLU A 13 46.60 5.02 -21.19
CA GLU A 13 47.72 4.14 -20.88
C GLU A 13 47.16 2.73 -20.72
N SER A 14 47.27 1.91 -21.77
CA SER A 14 46.77 0.54 -21.79
C SER A 14 47.60 -0.34 -20.86
N VAL A 15 47.42 -0.18 -19.56
CA VAL A 15 47.71 -1.23 -18.60
C VAL A 15 46.68 -2.31 -18.86
N ASP A 16 47.11 -3.52 -19.19
CA ASP A 16 46.24 -4.68 -19.33
C ASP A 16 45.55 -4.95 -17.99
N VAL A 17 44.41 -4.29 -17.76
CA VAL A 17 43.59 -4.51 -16.57
C VAL A 17 42.91 -5.86 -16.74
N PRO A 18 43.20 -6.84 -15.87
CA PRO A 18 42.55 -8.14 -15.94
C PRO A 18 41.03 -8.00 -15.80
N SER A 19 40.25 -8.72 -16.62
CA SER A 19 38.79 -8.62 -16.62
C SER A 19 38.15 -8.91 -15.26
N TRP A 20 38.78 -9.71 -14.40
CA TRP A 20 38.29 -9.99 -13.04
C TRP A 20 38.31 -8.75 -12.13
N GLN A 21 39.24 -7.80 -12.33
CA GLN A 21 39.29 -6.57 -11.54
C GLN A 21 38.09 -5.67 -11.86
N ILE A 22 37.68 -5.61 -13.13
CA ILE A 22 36.48 -4.88 -13.57
C ILE A 22 35.23 -5.46 -12.91
N VAL A 23 35.12 -6.80 -12.85
CA VAL A 23 34.01 -7.50 -12.20
C VAL A 23 33.96 -7.18 -10.70
N LEU A 24 35.10 -7.21 -10.00
CA LEU A 24 35.14 -6.88 -8.57
C LEU A 24 34.72 -5.43 -8.27
N VAL A 25 35.18 -4.47 -9.07
CA VAL A 25 34.78 -3.06 -8.91
C VAL A 25 33.28 -2.90 -9.14
N ALA A 26 32.72 -3.56 -10.15
CA ALA A 26 31.28 -3.54 -10.41
C ALA A 26 30.49 -4.15 -9.24
N MET A 27 30.92 -5.30 -8.71
CA MET A 27 30.29 -5.93 -7.54
C MET A 27 30.32 -5.03 -6.31
N LEU A 28 31.45 -4.37 -6.03
CA LEU A 28 31.60 -3.47 -4.89
C LEU A 28 30.64 -2.28 -4.99
N LEU A 29 30.52 -1.67 -6.17
CA LEU A 29 29.61 -0.54 -6.40
C LEU A 29 28.14 -0.95 -6.22
N ILE A 30 27.75 -2.11 -6.71
CA ILE A 30 26.40 -2.65 -6.52
C ILE A 30 26.13 -2.90 -5.02
N ALA A 31 27.09 -3.49 -4.30
CA ALA A 31 26.97 -3.72 -2.87
C ALA A 31 26.81 -2.42 -2.07
N ILE A 32 27.61 -1.38 -2.38
CA ILE A 32 27.51 -0.06 -1.73
C ILE A 32 26.14 0.58 -2.00
N THR A 33 25.64 0.49 -3.24
CA THR A 33 24.34 1.06 -3.62
C THR A 33 23.19 0.36 -2.87
N ASN A 34 23.25 -0.96 -2.77
CA ASN A 34 22.27 -1.75 -2.02
C ASN A 34 22.34 -1.49 -0.51
N ALA A 35 23.54 -1.35 0.06
CA ALA A 35 23.72 -1.03 1.48
C ALA A 35 23.18 0.38 1.83
N ALA A 36 23.45 1.38 0.99
CA ALA A 36 22.90 2.72 1.16
C ALA A 36 21.37 2.73 1.12
N ARG A 37 20.77 1.98 0.18
CA ARG A 37 19.31 1.81 0.09
C ARG A 37 18.73 1.17 1.35
N TRP A 38 19.37 0.11 1.86
CA TRP A 38 18.94 -0.56 3.09
C TRP A 38 19.01 0.36 4.32
N LEU A 39 20.06 1.18 4.44
CA LEU A 39 20.20 2.14 5.54
C LEU A 39 19.10 3.22 5.52
N VAL A 40 18.76 3.75 4.35
CA VAL A 40 17.66 4.74 4.22
C VAL A 40 16.35 4.14 4.73
N ILE A 41 16.03 2.91 4.32
CA ILE A 41 14.79 2.21 4.71
C ILE A 41 14.77 1.91 6.20
N ARG A 42 15.91 1.51 6.78
CA ARG A 42 15.97 1.25 8.22
C ARG A 42 15.81 2.54 9.04
N SER A 43 16.33 3.65 8.53
CA SER A 43 16.22 4.95 9.21
C SER A 43 14.78 5.48 9.27
N THR A 44 13.98 5.21 8.23
CA THR A 44 12.59 5.67 8.16
C THR A 44 11.63 4.86 9.04
N GLY A 45 11.90 3.57 9.26
CA GLY A 45 11.09 2.73 10.15
C GLY A 45 11.10 3.15 11.62
N ASN A 46 12.09 3.93 12.06
CA ASN A 46 12.23 4.36 13.46
C ASN A 46 11.50 5.67 13.78
N SER A 47 11.05 6.41 12.77
CA SER A 47 10.38 7.70 12.93
C SER A 47 8.85 7.54 12.98
N ARG A 48 8.33 6.91 14.04
CA ARG A 48 6.89 6.69 14.27
C ARG A 48 6.07 7.95 14.63
N GLY A 49 6.65 9.16 14.57
CA GLY A 49 6.07 10.34 15.23
C GLY A 49 5.32 11.36 14.35
N ALA A 50 5.60 11.48 13.05
CA ALA A 50 4.93 12.47 12.19
C ALA A 50 5.28 12.19 10.72
N ALA A 51 4.39 11.55 9.97
CA ALA A 51 4.67 11.14 8.59
C ALA A 51 4.11 12.14 7.58
N SER A 52 5.00 12.93 6.98
CA SER A 52 4.74 13.44 5.63
C SER A 52 4.80 12.25 4.65
N PRO A 53 3.95 12.21 3.60
CA PRO A 53 3.97 11.14 2.62
C PRO A 53 5.32 11.16 1.90
N GLN A 54 6.18 10.19 2.22
CA GLN A 54 7.47 10.11 1.57
C GLN A 54 7.29 9.80 0.07
N PRO A 55 8.09 10.43 -0.80
CA PRO A 55 8.04 10.16 -2.23
C PRO A 55 8.42 8.71 -2.52
N ARG A 56 7.42 7.93 -2.95
CA ARG A 56 7.52 6.50 -3.30
C ARG A 56 8.52 6.18 -4.43
N TRP A 57 9.08 7.19 -5.09
CA TRP A 57 9.96 7.05 -6.26
C TRP A 57 11.47 7.05 -5.93
N LEU A 58 11.85 7.40 -4.69
CA LEU A 58 13.26 7.45 -4.25
C LEU A 58 14.06 6.14 -4.48
N PRO A 59 13.50 4.92 -4.32
CA PRO A 59 14.27 3.70 -4.60
C PRO A 59 14.59 3.47 -6.09
N PHE A 60 13.91 4.16 -7.02
CA PHE A 60 14.06 3.94 -8.46
C PHE A 60 15.06 4.90 -9.14
N ALA A 61 15.52 5.94 -8.43
CA ALA A 61 16.42 6.94 -9.00
C ALA A 61 17.85 6.42 -9.27
N PHE A 62 18.25 5.30 -8.68
CA PHE A 62 19.61 4.76 -8.77
C PHE A 62 19.82 3.78 -9.94
N THR A 63 18.75 3.21 -10.48
CA THR A 63 18.81 2.27 -11.61
C THR A 63 19.40 2.89 -12.90
N PRO A 64 19.06 4.13 -13.30
CA PRO A 64 19.61 4.75 -14.50
C PRO A 64 21.12 5.00 -14.40
N ALA A 65 21.62 5.40 -13.22
CA ALA A 65 23.03 5.67 -13.00
C ALA A 65 23.88 4.40 -13.10
N ALA A 66 23.37 3.28 -12.55
CA ALA A 66 24.01 1.97 -12.68
C ALA A 66 24.02 1.47 -14.14
N VAL A 67 22.93 1.65 -14.88
CA VAL A 67 22.84 1.31 -16.31
C VAL A 67 23.81 2.15 -17.16
N ILE A 68 23.88 3.46 -16.93
CA ILE A 68 24.81 4.35 -17.66
C ILE A 68 26.26 3.96 -17.37
N LEU A 69 26.60 3.65 -16.11
CA LEU A 69 27.95 3.26 -15.72
C LEU A 69 28.36 1.91 -16.32
N THR A 70 27.45 0.94 -16.35
CA THR A 70 27.70 -0.38 -16.94
C THR A 70 27.82 -0.32 -18.45
N LEU A 71 26.96 0.43 -19.14
CA LEU A 71 27.11 0.70 -20.59
C LEU A 71 28.46 1.34 -20.90
N TRP A 72 28.90 2.30 -20.08
CA TRP A 72 30.19 2.96 -20.23
C TRP A 72 31.37 2.00 -20.05
N LEU A 73 31.32 1.12 -19.03
CA LEU A 73 32.34 0.10 -18.79
C LEU A 73 32.40 -0.96 -19.90
N THR A 74 31.24 -1.39 -20.43
CA THR A 74 31.19 -2.35 -21.54
C THR A 74 31.66 -1.77 -22.88
N GLY A 75 31.53 -0.46 -23.07
CA GLY A 75 32.07 0.23 -24.24
C GLY A 75 33.60 0.37 -24.25
N LEU A 76 34.24 0.22 -23.08
CA LEU A 76 35.70 0.34 -22.92
C LEU A 76 36.44 -1.00 -23.10
N HIS A 77 35.82 -2.13 -22.73
CA HIS A 77 36.40 -3.46 -22.92
C HIS A 77 35.34 -4.49 -23.34
N PRO A 78 35.34 -4.95 -24.62
CA PRO A 78 34.26 -5.73 -25.21
C PRO A 78 34.33 -7.22 -24.87
N SER A 79 34.58 -7.58 -23.60
CA SER A 79 34.39 -8.97 -23.19
C SER A 79 32.90 -9.21 -22.96
N GLY A 80 32.23 -9.85 -23.93
CA GLY A 80 30.80 -10.16 -23.85
C GLY A 80 30.41 -10.94 -22.59
N ILE A 81 31.35 -11.72 -22.04
CA ILE A 81 31.19 -12.45 -20.79
C ILE A 81 31.02 -11.51 -19.59
N ALA A 82 31.87 -10.48 -19.45
CA ALA A 82 31.75 -9.53 -18.33
C ALA A 82 30.46 -8.71 -18.44
N ALA A 83 30.09 -8.31 -19.65
CA ALA A 83 28.82 -7.62 -19.89
C ALA A 83 27.63 -8.48 -19.44
N PHE A 84 27.61 -9.76 -19.80
CA PHE A 84 26.56 -10.70 -19.40
C PHE A 84 26.41 -10.80 -17.88
N PHE A 85 27.51 -11.02 -17.14
CA PHE A 85 27.46 -11.13 -15.68
C PHE A 85 27.00 -9.84 -15.00
N ILE A 86 27.42 -8.68 -15.50
CA ILE A 86 26.98 -7.38 -14.99
C ILE A 86 25.47 -7.21 -15.18
N TRP A 87 24.95 -7.51 -16.37
CA TRP A 87 23.51 -7.45 -16.65
C TRP A 87 22.71 -8.44 -15.81
N LEU A 88 23.22 -9.66 -15.63
CA LEU A 88 22.58 -10.67 -14.79
C LEU A 88 22.49 -10.20 -13.33
N LEU A 89 23.56 -9.58 -12.79
CA LEU A 89 23.59 -9.08 -11.42
C LEU A 89 22.64 -7.87 -11.24
N LEU A 90 22.58 -6.99 -12.24
CA LEU A 90 21.63 -5.88 -12.25
C LEU A 90 20.17 -6.38 -12.28
N ALA A 91 19.86 -7.32 -13.18
CA ALA A 91 18.53 -7.90 -13.33
C ALA A 91 18.09 -8.64 -12.06
N THR A 92 18.97 -9.46 -11.47
CA THR A 92 18.67 -10.18 -10.22
C THR A 92 18.48 -9.22 -9.04
N SER A 93 19.27 -8.14 -8.96
CA SER A 93 19.09 -7.11 -7.94
C SER A 93 17.75 -6.37 -8.07
N GLU A 94 17.35 -6.02 -9.29
CA GLU A 94 16.05 -5.39 -9.54
C GLU A 94 14.91 -6.37 -9.24
N ILE A 95 14.97 -7.62 -9.70
CA ILE A 95 13.97 -8.65 -9.38
C ILE A 95 13.85 -8.86 -7.87
N ALA A 96 14.97 -8.91 -7.14
CA ALA A 96 14.92 -9.03 -5.68
C ALA A 96 14.29 -7.80 -5.01
N CYS A 97 14.58 -6.59 -5.52
CA CYS A 97 13.92 -5.37 -5.05
C CYS A 97 12.42 -5.40 -5.35
N LEU A 98 12.02 -5.82 -6.55
CA LEU A 98 10.60 -5.99 -6.86
C LEU A 98 10.01 -7.08 -5.95
N ALA A 99 10.64 -8.24 -5.76
CA ALA A 99 10.10 -9.27 -4.86
C ALA A 99 9.90 -8.80 -3.41
N ILE A 100 10.78 -7.94 -2.89
CA ILE A 100 10.70 -7.41 -1.52
C ILE A 100 9.74 -6.23 -1.41
N TYR A 101 9.69 -5.34 -2.41
CA TYR A 101 8.96 -4.06 -2.35
C TYR A 101 7.71 -4.01 -3.24
N TRP A 102 7.48 -5.01 -4.09
CA TRP A 102 6.32 -5.07 -4.96
C TRP A 102 5.10 -5.49 -4.15
N PRO A 103 3.94 -4.84 -4.35
CA PRO A 103 2.68 -5.13 -3.65
C PRO A 103 2.06 -6.50 -4.01
N PHE A 104 2.80 -7.44 -4.60
CA PHE A 104 2.26 -8.77 -4.95
C PHE A 104 2.16 -9.64 -3.71
N ALA A 105 2.93 -9.38 -2.65
CA ALA A 105 2.71 -10.06 -1.37
C ALA A 105 1.27 -9.87 -0.85
N SER A 106 0.62 -8.73 -1.15
CA SER A 106 -0.79 -8.51 -0.85
C SER A 106 -1.73 -8.87 -2.02
N ALA A 107 -1.32 -8.68 -3.28
CA ALA A 107 -2.20 -8.92 -4.43
C ALA A 107 -2.27 -10.39 -4.93
N PHE A 108 -1.26 -11.21 -4.63
CA PHE A 108 -1.20 -12.61 -5.10
C PHE A 108 -2.17 -13.55 -4.37
N PRO A 109 -2.38 -13.44 -3.04
CA PRO A 109 -3.43 -14.20 -2.35
C PRO A 109 -4.83 -13.89 -2.92
N ASP A 110 -5.10 -12.62 -3.22
CA ASP A 110 -6.38 -12.17 -3.81
C ASP A 110 -6.61 -12.77 -5.20
N LEU A 111 -5.55 -12.83 -6.03
CA LEU A 111 -5.64 -13.44 -7.35
C LEU A 111 -5.86 -14.96 -7.25
N LEU A 112 -5.17 -15.65 -6.35
CA LEU A 112 -5.37 -17.09 -6.11
C LEU A 112 -6.78 -17.40 -5.59
N ALA A 113 -7.29 -16.57 -4.68
CA ALA A 113 -8.65 -16.66 -4.17
C ALA A 113 -9.68 -16.44 -5.30
N SER A 114 -9.45 -15.47 -6.19
CA SER A 114 -10.33 -15.22 -7.34
C SER A 114 -10.37 -16.40 -8.34
N VAL A 115 -9.25 -17.12 -8.49
CA VAL A 115 -9.17 -18.32 -9.34
C VAL A 115 -9.87 -19.51 -8.67
N GLN A 116 -9.66 -19.71 -7.36
CA GLN A 116 -10.35 -20.78 -6.61
C GLN A 116 -11.87 -20.56 -6.58
N GLN A 117 -12.32 -19.32 -6.42
CA GLN A 117 -13.74 -18.96 -6.41
C GLN A 117 -14.41 -19.16 -7.78
N ARG A 118 -13.69 -18.92 -8.88
CA ARG A 118 -14.19 -19.24 -10.24
C ARG A 118 -14.26 -20.73 -10.54
N VAL A 119 -13.46 -21.55 -9.85
CA VAL A 119 -13.44 -23.01 -10.01
C VAL A 119 -14.44 -23.69 -9.06
N GLY A 120 -14.80 -23.03 -7.94
CA GLY A 120 -15.83 -23.47 -7.00
C GLY A 120 -17.26 -23.21 -7.50
N LEU A 121 -17.74 -24.09 -8.38
CA LEU A 121 -19.10 -24.12 -8.90
C LEU A 121 -20.18 -24.18 -7.80
N SER A 122 -21.02 -23.12 -7.77
CA SER A 122 -22.49 -23.15 -7.81
C SER A 122 -23.22 -24.20 -6.95
N ALA A 123 -23.70 -23.78 -5.78
CA ALA A 123 -24.79 -24.43 -5.06
C ALA A 123 -25.75 -23.36 -4.51
N SER A 124 -26.76 -23.01 -5.31
CA SER A 124 -27.86 -22.10 -4.92
C SER A 124 -28.86 -22.82 -4.01
N GLY A 125 -29.15 -22.24 -2.84
CA GLY A 125 -30.29 -22.58 -1.97
C GLY A 125 -31.25 -21.39 -1.84
N PRO A 126 -32.57 -21.60 -1.72
CA PRO A 126 -33.58 -20.55 -1.92
C PRO A 126 -33.76 -19.65 -0.71
N ALA A 127 -34.02 -18.37 -1.01
CA ALA A 127 -34.24 -17.25 -0.11
C ALA A 127 -35.55 -17.38 0.70
N ALA A 128 -35.50 -16.94 1.96
CA ALA A 128 -36.67 -16.70 2.79
C ALA A 128 -36.57 -15.27 3.36
N ASP A 129 -37.58 -14.46 3.05
CA ASP A 129 -37.74 -13.07 3.51
C ASP A 129 -37.91 -12.98 5.03
N VAL A 130 -37.15 -12.11 5.70
CA VAL A 130 -37.39 -11.76 7.11
C VAL A 130 -37.34 -10.24 7.31
N GLU A 131 -38.49 -9.67 7.69
CA GLU A 131 -38.75 -8.29 8.12
C GLU A 131 -37.67 -7.74 9.08
N ALA A 132 -37.24 -6.50 8.83
CA ALA A 132 -36.32 -5.76 9.68
C ALA A 132 -37.08 -5.04 10.80
N VAL A 133 -36.79 -5.40 12.05
CA VAL A 133 -37.22 -4.69 13.26
C VAL A 133 -36.15 -3.63 13.55
N ASP A 134 -36.56 -2.36 13.65
CA ASP A 134 -35.76 -1.22 14.12
C ASP A 134 -35.44 -1.41 15.61
N GLU A 135 -34.31 -2.05 15.91
CA GLU A 135 -33.78 -2.16 17.25
C GLU A 135 -32.73 -1.07 17.45
N TYR A 136 -33.09 -0.04 18.24
CA TYR A 136 -32.22 1.05 18.68
C TYR A 136 -30.90 0.48 19.23
N ALA A 137 -29.82 0.52 18.45
CA ALA A 137 -28.52 0.07 18.90
C ALA A 137 -28.02 1.00 20.04
N PRO A 138 -27.49 0.46 21.14
CA PRO A 138 -26.96 1.28 22.22
C PRO A 138 -25.76 2.12 21.73
N PRO A 139 -25.60 3.37 22.20
CA PRO A 139 -24.50 4.23 21.79
C PRO A 139 -23.14 3.65 22.21
N LEU A 140 -22.10 3.98 21.43
CA LEU A 140 -20.72 3.58 21.67
C LEU A 140 -20.23 4.09 23.04
N GLU A 141 -19.56 3.25 23.83
CA GLU A 141 -18.92 3.66 25.08
C GLU A 141 -17.85 4.76 24.83
N ASP A 142 -17.60 5.63 25.82
CA ASP A 142 -16.78 6.83 25.64
C ASP A 142 -15.31 6.55 25.31
N ASP A 143 -14.79 5.42 25.76
CA ASP A 143 -13.43 4.93 25.52
C ASP A 143 -13.31 4.01 24.29
N VAL A 144 -14.43 3.72 23.62
CA VAL A 144 -14.47 2.90 22.41
C VAL A 144 -14.52 3.78 21.16
N ASP A 145 -13.54 3.60 20.28
CA ASP A 145 -13.46 4.34 19.01
C ASP A 145 -14.11 3.58 17.85
N GLN A 146 -14.24 2.26 17.96
CA GLN A 146 -14.79 1.41 16.92
C GLN A 146 -15.44 0.17 17.50
N GLN A 147 -16.66 -0.11 17.04
CA GLN A 147 -17.35 -1.36 17.28
C GLN A 147 -17.92 -1.86 15.95
N ILE A 148 -17.47 -3.02 15.49
CA ILE A 148 -17.93 -3.62 14.23
C ILE A 148 -18.50 -4.99 14.54
N GLN A 149 -19.69 -5.24 14.00
CA GLN A 149 -20.39 -6.51 14.07
C GLN A 149 -20.61 -7.02 12.66
N ARG A 150 -20.36 -8.32 12.47
CA ARG A 150 -20.62 -9.01 11.22
C ARG A 150 -21.68 -10.06 11.44
N ARG A 151 -22.63 -10.15 10.51
CA ARG A 151 -23.65 -11.19 10.51
C ARG A 151 -23.93 -11.63 9.09
N VAL A 152 -24.40 -12.86 8.94
CA VAL A 152 -24.94 -13.35 7.67
C VAL A 152 -26.45 -13.36 7.82
N ARG A 153 -27.15 -12.58 6.99
CA ARG A 153 -28.61 -12.52 6.96
C ARG A 153 -29.07 -12.91 5.57
N ASP A 154 -29.96 -13.89 5.48
CA ASP A 154 -30.52 -14.39 4.21
C ASP A 154 -29.44 -14.81 3.19
N GLY A 155 -28.30 -15.31 3.69
CA GLY A 155 -27.15 -15.70 2.87
C GLY A 155 -26.28 -14.54 2.38
N VAL A 156 -26.66 -13.30 2.70
CA VAL A 156 -25.89 -12.08 2.43
C VAL A 156 -25.02 -11.76 3.63
N ASP A 157 -23.75 -11.50 3.35
CA ASP A 157 -22.79 -11.10 4.37
C ASP A 157 -22.91 -9.61 4.63
N GLU A 158 -23.21 -9.25 5.88
CA GLU A 158 -23.48 -7.90 6.34
C GLU A 158 -22.48 -7.50 7.43
N VAL A 159 -21.97 -6.29 7.32
CA VAL A 159 -21.14 -5.65 8.33
C VAL A 159 -21.83 -4.37 8.77
N HIS A 160 -22.08 -4.27 10.05
CA HIS A 160 -22.60 -3.09 10.71
C HIS A 160 -21.56 -2.57 11.69
N GLY A 161 -21.45 -1.26 11.85
CA GLY A 161 -20.55 -0.75 12.85
C GLY A 161 -20.75 0.70 13.20
N LEU A 162 -20.19 1.04 14.36
CA LEU A 162 -20.14 2.37 14.92
C LEU A 162 -18.67 2.81 14.97
N LEU A 163 -18.40 4.02 14.50
CA LEU A 163 -17.07 4.62 14.46
C LEU A 163 -17.12 6.00 15.13
N ARG A 164 -16.18 6.28 16.02
CA ARG A 164 -16.01 7.61 16.62
C ARG A 164 -14.87 8.33 15.92
N VAL A 165 -15.15 9.55 15.47
CA VAL A 165 -14.10 10.51 15.13
C VAL A 165 -13.96 11.52 16.24
N ARG A 166 -12.72 11.78 16.67
CA ARG A 166 -12.38 12.90 17.54
C ARG A 166 -11.72 13.97 16.66
N TYR A 167 -12.23 15.19 16.74
CA TYR A 167 -11.70 16.32 15.98
C TYR A 167 -10.73 17.13 16.83
N GLU A 168 -9.61 17.49 16.23
CA GLU A 168 -8.72 18.51 16.80
C GLU A 168 -9.39 19.90 16.72
N PRO A 169 -9.05 20.85 17.63
CA PRO A 169 -9.51 22.23 17.52
C PRO A 169 -9.24 22.83 16.13
N GLY A 170 -10.28 23.39 15.51
CA GLY A 170 -10.19 23.93 14.15
C GLY A 170 -10.28 22.90 13.02
N GLN A 171 -10.31 21.60 13.30
CA GLN A 171 -10.44 20.57 12.28
C GLN A 171 -11.88 20.49 11.75
N ARG A 172 -12.04 20.72 10.45
CA ARG A 172 -13.35 20.67 9.76
C ARG A 172 -13.61 19.35 9.06
N VAL A 173 -12.57 18.69 8.55
CA VAL A 173 -12.67 17.46 7.76
C VAL A 173 -11.86 16.37 8.44
N ALA A 174 -12.42 15.17 8.49
CA ALA A 174 -11.76 13.98 8.99
C ALA A 174 -12.10 12.78 8.11
N SER A 175 -11.20 11.80 8.08
CA SER A 175 -11.36 10.57 7.31
C SER A 175 -11.30 9.37 8.24
N LEU A 176 -12.21 8.42 8.07
CA LEU A 176 -12.27 7.16 8.83
C LEU A 176 -12.19 5.97 7.87
N PHE A 177 -11.60 4.88 8.34
CA PHE A 177 -11.58 3.62 7.62
C PHE A 177 -12.12 2.50 8.50
N ALA A 178 -13.11 1.76 8.01
CA ALA A 178 -13.63 0.55 8.63
C ALA A 178 -13.20 -0.66 7.79
N GLY A 179 -12.38 -1.53 8.37
CA GLY A 179 -11.88 -2.73 7.71
C GLY A 179 -12.86 -3.90 7.81
N PHE A 180 -13.02 -4.65 6.73
CA PHE A 180 -13.78 -5.89 6.65
C PHE A 180 -12.82 -7.08 6.71
N VAL A 181 -12.90 -7.86 7.80
CA VAL A 181 -12.08 -9.06 7.98
C VAL A 181 -12.98 -10.25 8.35
N PRO A 182 -13.06 -11.30 7.50
CA PRO A 182 -12.57 -11.38 6.12
C PRO A 182 -13.19 -10.32 5.16
N PRO A 183 -12.65 -10.11 3.95
CA PRO A 183 -13.25 -9.19 2.98
C PRO A 183 -14.72 -9.53 2.66
N LEU A 184 -15.55 -8.52 2.39
CA LEU A 184 -16.89 -8.69 1.83
C LEU A 184 -16.79 -8.95 0.33
N LEU A 185 -17.32 -10.09 -0.11
CA LEU A 185 -17.31 -10.52 -1.51
C LEU A 185 -18.73 -10.96 -1.93
N PRO A 186 -19.23 -10.55 -3.11
CA PRO A 186 -18.63 -9.62 -4.08
C PRO A 186 -18.52 -8.18 -3.52
N ALA A 187 -17.96 -7.26 -4.33
CA ALA A 187 -17.76 -5.87 -3.92
C ALA A 187 -19.02 -5.30 -3.25
N PRO A 188 -18.93 -4.80 -2.00
CA PRO A 188 -20.11 -4.46 -1.22
C PRO A 188 -20.75 -3.14 -1.66
N THR A 189 -21.98 -2.93 -1.23
CA THR A 189 -22.62 -1.59 -1.15
C THR A 189 -22.59 -1.12 0.29
N ALA A 190 -22.41 0.18 0.53
CA ALA A 190 -22.35 0.72 1.88
C ALA A 190 -23.05 2.08 1.99
N GLU A 191 -23.62 2.32 3.17
CA GLU A 191 -24.27 3.56 3.59
C GLU A 191 -23.74 3.94 4.98
N ALA A 192 -23.70 5.24 5.28
CA ALA A 192 -23.22 5.73 6.56
C ALA A 192 -23.89 7.05 6.93
N GLU A 193 -24.14 7.24 8.22
CA GLU A 193 -24.78 8.45 8.76
C GLU A 193 -24.23 8.81 10.15
N ALA A 194 -24.28 10.11 10.48
CA ALA A 194 -23.91 10.59 11.82
C ALA A 194 -25.08 10.35 12.79
N VAL A 195 -24.84 9.62 13.86
CA VAL A 195 -25.88 9.21 14.83
C VAL A 195 -25.76 9.91 16.18
N ALA A 196 -24.58 10.43 16.53
CA ALA A 196 -24.39 11.19 17.78
C ALA A 196 -23.19 12.15 17.70
N GLY A 197 -23.15 13.13 18.61
CA GLY A 197 -22.05 14.07 18.77
C GLY A 197 -22.21 15.37 17.97
N SER A 198 -21.10 15.94 17.49
CA SER A 198 -21.11 17.18 16.70
C SER A 198 -21.76 16.95 15.33
N GLU A 199 -22.54 17.93 14.87
CA GLU A 199 -23.18 17.89 13.55
C GLU A 199 -22.13 17.84 12.43
N ALA A 200 -22.17 16.77 11.65
CA ALA A 200 -21.29 16.55 10.51
C ALA A 200 -22.02 15.85 9.38
N THR A 201 -21.73 16.27 8.15
CA THR A 201 -22.12 15.55 6.95
C THR A 201 -21.16 14.38 6.73
N VAL A 202 -21.70 13.17 6.55
CA VAL A 202 -20.93 11.96 6.25
C VAL A 202 -21.04 11.63 4.76
N SER A 203 -19.93 11.27 4.14
CA SER A 203 -19.88 10.81 2.76
C SER A 203 -18.99 9.58 2.62
N VAL A 204 -19.39 8.63 1.78
CA VAL A 204 -18.59 7.44 1.48
C VAL A 204 -17.59 7.81 0.37
N ALA A 205 -16.32 7.95 0.75
CA ALA A 205 -15.23 8.32 -0.16
C ALA A 205 -14.74 7.14 -1.00
N GLY A 206 -14.80 5.92 -0.44
CA GLY A 206 -14.38 4.70 -1.12
C GLY A 206 -15.04 3.45 -0.53
N ILE A 207 -15.39 2.50 -1.41
CA ILE A 207 -15.93 1.20 -1.01
C ILE A 207 -15.09 0.11 -1.68
N HIS A 208 -14.59 -0.81 -0.86
CA HIS A 208 -13.75 -1.92 -1.28
C HIS A 208 -14.19 -3.21 -0.56
N ALA A 209 -13.78 -4.37 -1.09
CA ALA A 209 -14.02 -5.64 -0.42
C ALA A 209 -13.39 -5.68 0.99
N GLN A 210 -12.26 -4.98 1.17
CA GLN A 210 -11.51 -4.96 2.43
C GLN A 210 -12.00 -3.90 3.42
N GLY A 211 -12.95 -3.04 3.05
CA GLY A 211 -13.42 -1.97 3.92
C GLY A 211 -14.08 -0.80 3.22
N ILE A 212 -14.46 0.19 4.02
CA ILE A 212 -15.03 1.46 3.57
C ILE A 212 -14.18 2.62 4.08
N GLU A 213 -14.04 3.64 3.23
CA GLU A 213 -13.44 4.92 3.56
C GLU A 213 -14.55 5.98 3.63
N LEU A 214 -14.64 6.64 4.78
CA LEU A 214 -15.64 7.67 5.06
C LEU A 214 -14.95 9.01 5.23
N GLU A 215 -15.50 10.05 4.61
CA GLU A 215 -15.13 11.44 4.84
C GLU A 215 -16.25 12.14 5.60
N LEU A 216 -15.90 12.72 6.74
CA LEU A 216 -16.78 13.51 7.58
C LEU A 216 -16.40 14.97 7.49
N ARG A 217 -17.42 15.83 7.31
CA ARG A 217 -17.25 17.27 7.29
C ARG A 217 -18.17 17.93 8.30
N ARG A 218 -17.60 18.59 9.29
CA ARG A 218 -18.34 19.37 10.29
C ARG A 218 -19.02 20.58 9.66
N ASP A 219 -20.23 20.86 10.14
CA ASP A 219 -21.01 22.00 9.67
C ASP A 219 -20.52 23.31 10.31
N SER A 220 -20.18 23.28 11.60
CA SER A 220 -19.49 24.35 12.32
C SER A 220 -18.08 23.93 12.77
N VAL A 221 -17.16 24.89 12.80
CA VAL A 221 -15.84 24.71 13.40
C VAL A 221 -15.90 25.33 14.79
N ASP A 222 -15.73 24.51 15.82
CA ASP A 222 -15.60 24.96 17.20
C ASP A 222 -14.15 24.82 17.67
N ASP A 223 -13.76 25.66 18.63
CA ASP A 223 -12.41 25.71 19.20
C ASP A 223 -12.16 24.62 20.27
N GLY A 224 -13.17 23.81 20.59
CA GLY A 224 -13.08 22.71 21.55
C GLY A 224 -12.91 21.34 20.90
N GLU A 225 -12.32 20.40 21.65
CA GLU A 225 -12.34 18.99 21.30
C GLU A 225 -13.79 18.50 21.23
N THR A 226 -14.15 17.94 20.08
CA THR A 226 -15.49 17.43 19.82
C THR A 226 -15.39 16.07 19.16
N SER A 227 -16.44 15.26 19.25
CA SER A 227 -16.50 13.98 18.56
C SER A 227 -17.83 13.78 17.86
N THR A 228 -17.82 12.98 16.80
CA THR A 228 -19.02 12.52 16.09
C THR A 228 -18.95 11.00 16.03
N ILE A 229 -20.07 10.35 16.32
CA ILE A 229 -20.24 8.91 16.14
C ILE A 229 -21.01 8.70 14.84
N VAL A 230 -20.46 7.85 13.99
CA VAL A 230 -21.02 7.46 12.69
C VAL A 230 -21.43 6.00 12.76
N GLU A 231 -22.64 5.73 12.31
CA GLU A 231 -23.10 4.39 12.02
C GLU A 231 -22.89 4.11 10.54
N PHE A 232 -22.42 2.90 10.23
CA PHE A 232 -22.32 2.43 8.87
C PHE A 232 -22.90 1.05 8.71
N TYR A 233 -23.41 0.81 7.50
CA TYR A 233 -23.91 -0.47 7.07
C TYR A 233 -23.29 -0.83 5.74
N ALA A 234 -22.71 -2.02 5.64
CA ALA A 234 -22.18 -2.58 4.42
C ALA A 234 -22.73 -3.98 4.21
N ARG A 235 -23.09 -4.31 2.97
CA ARG A 235 -23.53 -5.65 2.59
C ARG A 235 -22.85 -6.08 1.30
N ALA A 236 -22.54 -7.36 1.19
CA ALA A 236 -22.11 -7.94 -0.08
C ALA A 236 -23.18 -7.67 -1.16
N ALA A 237 -22.76 -7.24 -2.35
CA ALA A 237 -23.71 -6.99 -3.44
C ALA A 237 -24.38 -8.30 -3.91
N ASP A 238 -25.62 -8.21 -4.39
CA ASP A 238 -26.28 -9.33 -5.05
C ASP A 238 -25.47 -9.74 -6.29
N GLN A 239 -25.22 -11.05 -6.43
CA GLN A 239 -24.65 -11.60 -7.67
C GLN A 239 -25.74 -11.57 -8.75
N GLN A 240 -25.88 -10.44 -9.45
CA GLN A 240 -26.69 -10.34 -10.68
C GLN A 240 -26.07 -11.14 -11.83
#